data_AF-A0AAV0LS42-F1
#
_entry.id   AF-A0AAV0LS42-F1
#
_cell.length_a   1.000
_cell.length_b   1.000
_cell.length_c   1.000
_cell.angle_alpha   90.00
_cell.angle_beta   90.00
_cell.angle_gamma   90.00
#
_symmetry.space_group_name_H-M   'P 1'
#
loop_
_entity.id
_entity.type
_entity.pdbx_description
1 polymer ?
#
loop_
_entity_poly.entity_id
_entity_poly.type
_entity_poly.pdbx_seq_one_letter_code
_entity_poly.pdbx_strand_id
1 'polypeptide(L)'
;MPLLLFVLANGDSISKQGHYYYYNKVRNHHQQPRDPGCSRAPWICRDQGVNHHDPPGPRMQCCRNQCVDVSSDANNCGWCGISCPFTWQCCGGLCVDSNVSPFNCGKCFNRCPWGVQCSFGMCGYGGDQPQPWPRPWPRPPFPFPPRPPEPWPRPPFPFPPRPPQPWQPDPPGHHKEEAME
;
A
#
# COMPACT_ATOMS: atom_id res chain seq x y z
N MET A 1 60.18 57.96 32.64
CA MET A 1 59.43 56.96 33.44
C MET A 1 57.94 57.17 33.19
N PRO A 2 57.17 56.10 32.93
CA PRO A 2 55.89 56.16 32.23
C PRO A 2 54.73 56.32 33.21
N LEU A 3 53.74 57.14 32.85
CA LEU A 3 52.45 57.15 33.52
C LEU A 3 51.39 57.66 32.54
N LEU A 4 50.25 56.99 32.56
CA LEU A 4 49.03 57.20 31.77
C LEU A 4 49.04 56.67 30.33
N LEU A 5 48.55 55.43 30.17
CA LEU A 5 47.46 55.06 29.26
C LEU A 5 47.12 53.57 29.42
N PHE A 6 46.36 53.23 30.48
CA PHE A 6 45.59 51.98 30.55
C PHE A 6 44.12 52.34 30.53
N VAL A 7 43.58 52.62 29.34
CA VAL A 7 42.13 52.72 29.15
C VAL A 7 41.59 51.31 28.90
N LEU A 8 40.91 50.81 29.93
CA LEU A 8 39.79 49.87 29.95
C LEU A 8 39.44 49.19 28.60
N ALA A 9 39.85 47.94 28.45
CA ALA A 9 39.23 46.99 27.52
C ALA A 9 38.82 45.73 28.29
N ASN A 10 37.91 45.87 29.25
CA ASN A 10 37.27 44.74 29.93
C ASN A 10 35.76 44.96 29.95
N GLY A 11 35.07 44.41 28.95
CA GLY A 11 33.62 44.42 28.86
C GLY A 11 33.18 44.36 27.42
N ASP A 12 32.95 43.14 26.90
CA ASP A 12 32.02 42.84 25.78
C ASP A 12 32.20 41.43 25.16
N SER A 13 33.01 40.55 25.76
CA SER A 13 33.21 39.20 25.21
C SER A 13 32.22 38.16 25.74
N ILE A 14 31.67 38.33 26.95
CA ILE A 14 30.84 37.28 27.60
C ILE A 14 29.41 37.22 27.03
N SER A 15 28.82 38.37 26.69
CA SER A 15 27.45 38.46 26.18
C SER A 15 27.30 37.89 24.76
N LYS A 16 28.30 38.13 23.90
CA LYS A 16 28.30 37.65 22.51
C LYS A 16 28.50 36.13 22.42
N GLN A 17 29.29 35.53 23.32
CA GLN A 17 29.42 34.07 23.41
C GLN A 17 28.09 33.41 23.81
N GLY A 18 27.40 33.94 24.82
CA GLY A 18 26.12 33.40 25.30
C GLY A 18 25.00 33.52 24.28
N HIS A 19 24.89 34.67 23.61
CA HIS A 19 23.93 34.87 22.52
C HIS A 19 24.28 33.99 21.31
N TYR A 20 25.54 33.89 20.89
CA TYR A 20 25.95 33.00 19.79
C TYR A 20 25.64 31.53 20.11
N TYR A 21 25.90 31.09 21.35
CA TYR A 21 25.59 29.73 21.82
C TYR A 21 24.08 29.47 21.86
N TYR A 22 23.29 30.45 22.35
CA TYR A 22 21.83 30.38 22.35
C TYR A 22 21.25 30.37 20.92
N TYR A 23 21.65 31.30 20.04
CA TYR A 23 21.21 31.38 18.64
C TYR A 23 21.57 30.14 17.82
N ASN A 24 22.75 29.55 18.03
CA ASN A 24 23.09 28.28 17.41
C ASN A 24 22.22 27.14 17.95
N LYS A 25 21.87 27.12 19.24
CA LYS A 25 20.95 26.12 19.82
C LYS A 25 19.54 26.19 19.19
N VAL A 26 19.02 27.39 18.91
CA VAL A 26 17.68 27.58 18.30
C VAL A 26 17.67 27.41 16.77
N ARG A 27 18.75 27.78 16.05
CA ARG A 27 18.87 27.54 14.59
C ARG A 27 19.28 26.11 14.24
N ASN A 28 19.96 25.40 15.14
CA ASN A 28 20.39 24.00 14.98
C ASN A 28 19.35 22.96 15.40
N HIS A 29 18.07 23.32 15.51
CA HIS A 29 17.02 22.29 15.46
C HIS A 29 16.99 21.57 14.10
N HIS A 30 17.60 22.15 13.07
CA HIS A 30 17.84 21.51 11.76
C HIS A 30 19.14 20.69 11.66
N GLN A 31 20.03 20.74 12.66
CA GLN A 31 21.27 19.94 12.69
C GLN A 31 21.19 18.76 13.66
N GLN A 32 20.00 18.43 14.19
CA GLN A 32 19.86 17.10 14.76
C GLN A 32 20.06 16.11 13.61
N PRO A 33 21.09 15.24 13.67
CA PRO A 33 21.20 14.16 12.72
C PRO A 33 19.84 13.47 12.72
N ARG A 34 19.18 13.37 11.56
CA ARG A 34 17.93 12.62 11.47
C ARG A 34 18.28 11.24 11.99
N ASP A 35 17.78 10.91 13.17
CA ASP A 35 18.13 9.65 13.82
C ASP A 35 17.87 8.53 12.81
N PRO A 36 18.80 7.58 12.64
CA PRO A 36 18.57 6.47 11.74
C PRO A 36 17.43 5.62 12.33
N GLY A 37 16.19 5.89 11.94
CA GLY A 37 15.01 5.17 12.39
C GLY A 37 13.93 6.06 13.02
N CYS A 38 13.01 5.41 13.73
CA CYS A 38 11.78 6.03 14.21
C CYS A 38 11.70 6.21 15.73
N SER A 39 12.73 5.82 16.49
CA SER A 39 12.72 5.83 17.97
C SER A 39 12.49 7.21 18.60
N ARG A 40 13.04 8.27 18.01
CA ARG A 40 12.83 9.67 18.47
C ARG A 40 11.72 10.40 17.70
N ALA A 41 11.26 9.82 16.60
CA ALA A 41 10.23 10.38 15.74
C ALA A 41 9.24 9.30 15.25
N PRO A 42 8.39 8.72 16.12
CA PRO A 42 7.49 7.62 15.73
C PRO A 42 6.49 8.00 14.62
N TRP A 43 6.15 9.29 14.52
CA TRP A 43 5.25 9.81 13.50
C TRP A 43 5.79 9.65 12.07
N ILE A 44 7.11 9.49 11.89
CA ILE A 44 7.73 9.29 10.58
C ILE A 44 7.22 8.01 9.87
N CYS A 45 6.85 6.99 10.64
CA CYS A 45 6.30 5.75 10.10
C CYS A 45 4.91 5.95 9.53
N ARG A 46 4.11 6.85 10.11
CA ARG A 46 2.72 7.09 9.70
C ARG A 46 2.61 7.73 8.31
N ASP A 47 3.64 8.46 7.90
CA ASP A 47 3.70 9.16 6.62
C ASP A 47 4.10 8.25 5.45
N GLN A 48 4.64 7.06 5.74
CA GLN A 48 5.14 6.13 4.72
C GLN A 48 4.04 5.24 4.09
N GLY A 49 2.83 5.24 4.64
CA GLY A 49 1.76 4.30 4.27
C GLY A 49 0.56 4.91 3.55
N VAL A 50 0.61 6.20 3.26
CA VAL A 50 -0.52 6.96 2.71
C VAL A 50 -0.36 7.25 1.24
N ASN A 51 -0.74 6.29 0.39
CA ASN A 51 -1.36 6.66 -0.88
C ASN A 51 -2.83 6.95 -0.55
N HIS A 52 -3.21 8.23 -0.47
CA HIS A 52 -4.56 8.67 -0.08
C HIS A 52 -5.70 8.25 -1.05
N HIS A 53 -5.41 7.44 -2.06
CA HIS A 53 -6.35 7.04 -3.11
C HIS A 53 -6.72 5.53 -3.12
N ASP A 54 -6.16 4.69 -2.25
CA ASP A 54 -6.39 3.24 -2.29
C ASP A 54 -6.82 2.64 -0.93
N PRO A 55 -7.59 1.53 -0.94
CA PRO A 55 -8.20 0.89 0.25
C PRO A 55 -7.15 0.29 1.20
N PRO A 56 -7.56 -0.16 2.40
CA PRO A 56 -6.95 0.30 3.65
C PRO A 56 -5.40 0.27 3.58
N GLY A 57 -4.80 1.45 3.53
CA GLY A 57 -3.34 1.58 3.50
C GLY A 57 -2.67 0.92 4.72
N PRO A 58 -1.40 0.51 4.58
CA PRO A 58 -0.67 -0.16 5.66
C PRO A 58 -0.61 0.74 6.89
N ARG A 59 -0.92 0.16 8.06
CA ARG A 59 -0.75 0.86 9.35
C ARG A 59 0.68 0.67 9.82
N MET A 60 1.54 1.63 9.48
CA MET A 60 2.92 1.61 9.95
C MET A 60 3.06 2.16 11.37
N GLN A 61 3.75 1.40 12.22
CA GLN A 61 4.09 1.78 13.59
C GLN A 61 5.60 1.62 13.82
N CYS A 62 6.16 2.47 14.68
CA CYS A 62 7.54 2.32 15.08
C CYS A 62 7.69 1.16 16.08
N CYS A 63 8.32 0.08 15.66
CA CYS A 63 8.67 -1.05 16.50
C CYS A 63 10.20 -1.23 16.50
N ARG A 64 10.82 -1.16 17.68
CA ARG A 64 12.29 -1.34 17.85
C ARG A 64 13.14 -0.50 16.89
N ASN A 65 12.81 0.79 16.77
CA ASN A 65 13.48 1.76 15.88
C ASN A 65 13.29 1.51 14.37
N GLN A 66 12.39 0.61 13.97
CA GLN A 66 12.01 0.35 12.58
C GLN A 66 10.52 0.58 12.36
N CYS A 67 10.15 1.05 11.18
CA CYS A 67 8.75 1.14 10.78
C CYS A 67 8.29 -0.24 10.31
N VAL A 68 7.29 -0.81 10.97
CA VAL A 68 6.69 -2.09 10.61
C VAL A 68 5.21 -1.91 10.34
N ASP A 69 4.66 -2.72 9.43
CA ASP A 69 3.24 -2.70 9.12
C ASP A 69 2.49 -3.60 10.11
N VAL A 70 1.84 -2.98 11.09
CA VAL A 70 1.06 -3.70 12.09
C VAL A 70 -0.28 -4.20 11.54
N SER A 71 -0.63 -3.90 10.28
CA SER A 71 -1.87 -4.38 9.67
C SER A 71 -1.74 -5.73 8.97
N SER A 72 -0.53 -6.14 8.61
CA SER A 72 -0.25 -7.36 7.83
C SER A 72 0.86 -8.24 8.41
N ASP A 73 1.75 -7.70 9.25
CA ASP A 73 2.82 -8.47 9.89
C ASP A 73 2.26 -9.40 10.97
N ALA A 74 2.39 -10.71 10.75
CA ALA A 74 1.96 -11.75 11.67
C ALA A 74 2.69 -11.71 13.03
N ASN A 75 3.86 -11.07 13.13
CA ASN A 75 4.63 -10.94 14.38
C ASN A 75 4.42 -9.60 15.11
N ASN A 76 3.72 -8.66 14.48
CA ASN A 76 3.42 -7.34 15.02
C ASN A 76 1.96 -6.95 14.73
N CYS A 77 1.04 -7.91 14.83
CA CYS A 77 -0.33 -7.73 14.39
C CYS A 77 -1.12 -6.82 15.35
N GLY A 78 -1.60 -5.71 14.83
CA GLY A 78 -2.30 -4.66 15.58
C GLY A 78 -1.34 -3.74 16.34
N TRP A 79 -0.34 -4.30 17.01
CA TRP A 79 0.69 -3.61 17.79
C TRP A 79 2.02 -4.36 17.78
N CYS A 80 3.11 -3.64 18.08
CA CYS A 80 4.45 -4.20 18.19
C CYS A 80 4.52 -5.40 19.15
N GLY A 81 5.12 -6.51 18.70
CA GLY A 81 5.36 -7.70 19.51
C GLY A 81 4.15 -8.61 19.73
N ILE A 82 2.99 -8.28 19.16
CA ILE A 82 1.83 -9.18 19.13
C ILE A 82 2.00 -10.13 17.95
N SER A 83 2.26 -11.40 18.25
CA SER A 83 2.34 -12.45 17.23
C SER A 83 1.03 -13.22 17.15
N CYS A 84 0.59 -13.52 15.93
CA CYS A 84 -0.58 -14.34 15.69
C CYS A 84 -0.31 -15.81 16.05
N PRO A 85 -1.35 -16.55 16.50
CA PRO A 85 -1.24 -17.99 16.72
C PRO A 85 -0.79 -18.74 15.47
N PHE A 86 -0.30 -19.97 15.66
CA PHE A 86 0.05 -20.85 14.55
C PHE A 86 -1.13 -21.03 13.59
N THR A 87 -0.85 -21.01 12.28
CA THR A 87 -1.80 -21.00 11.14
C THR A 87 -2.64 -19.73 10.92
N TRP A 88 -2.60 -18.76 11.84
CA TRP A 88 -3.37 -17.52 11.70
C TRP A 88 -2.56 -16.46 10.94
N GLN A 89 -3.27 -15.60 10.22
CA GLN A 89 -2.67 -14.47 9.50
C GLN A 89 -3.12 -13.14 10.11
N CYS A 90 -2.31 -12.11 9.97
CA CYS A 90 -2.70 -10.76 10.36
C CYS A 90 -3.49 -10.09 9.24
N CYS A 91 -4.75 -9.75 9.50
CA CYS A 91 -5.61 -9.02 8.56
C CYS A 91 -6.14 -7.75 9.21
N GLY A 92 -5.66 -6.60 8.73
CA GLY A 92 -6.11 -5.30 9.23
C GLY A 92 -5.74 -5.05 10.70
N GLY A 93 -4.69 -5.71 11.20
CA GLY A 93 -4.26 -5.62 12.59
C GLY A 93 -5.02 -6.57 13.54
N LEU A 94 -5.73 -7.55 13.00
CA LEU A 94 -6.37 -8.62 13.76
C LEU A 94 -5.86 -9.97 13.28
N CYS A 95 -5.51 -10.85 14.21
CA CYS A 95 -5.20 -12.23 13.88
C CYS A 95 -6.50 -12.95 13.51
N VAL A 96 -6.51 -13.58 12.34
CA VAL A 96 -7.65 -14.33 11.83
C VAL A 96 -7.19 -15.68 11.30
N ASP A 97 -8.01 -16.71 11.54
CA ASP A 97 -7.82 -18.02 10.89
C ASP A 97 -8.41 -17.98 9.48
N SER A 98 -7.53 -17.90 8.49
CA SER A 98 -7.93 -17.85 7.08
C SER A 98 -8.51 -19.16 6.57
N ASN A 99 -8.35 -20.26 7.31
CA ASN A 99 -8.81 -21.57 6.87
C ASN A 99 -10.32 -21.75 7.06
N VAL A 100 -10.90 -21.04 8.02
CA VAL A 100 -12.31 -21.18 8.43
C VAL A 100 -13.07 -19.86 8.44
N SER A 101 -12.39 -18.71 8.40
CA SER A 101 -13.06 -17.42 8.45
C SER A 101 -13.85 -17.16 7.16
N PRO A 102 -15.19 -16.97 7.22
CA PRO A 102 -16.00 -16.67 6.04
C PRO A 102 -15.73 -15.28 5.46
N PHE A 103 -15.04 -14.40 6.20
CA PHE A 103 -14.70 -13.03 5.79
C PHE A 103 -13.23 -12.86 5.36
N ASN A 104 -12.38 -13.85 5.64
CA ASN A 104 -10.95 -13.82 5.33
C ASN A 104 -10.46 -15.18 4.78
N CYS A 105 -11.28 -15.80 3.93
CA CYS A 105 -11.04 -17.18 3.49
C CYS A 105 -9.84 -17.26 2.55
N GLY A 106 -8.79 -17.98 2.95
CA GLY A 106 -7.54 -18.15 2.19
C GLY A 106 -6.66 -16.89 2.09
N LYS A 107 -7.23 -15.70 2.22
CA LYS A 107 -6.52 -14.41 2.22
C LYS A 107 -7.34 -13.33 2.94
N CYS A 108 -6.69 -12.26 3.38
CA CYS A 108 -7.35 -11.15 4.06
C CYS A 108 -8.46 -10.53 3.22
N PHE A 109 -9.55 -10.17 3.88
CA PHE A 109 -10.72 -9.50 3.28
C PHE A 109 -11.38 -10.30 2.13
N ASN A 110 -11.14 -11.60 2.04
CA ASN A 110 -11.81 -12.47 1.07
C ASN A 110 -13.05 -13.10 1.68
N ARG A 111 -14.21 -12.51 1.38
CA ARG A 111 -15.50 -13.02 1.83
C ARG A 111 -16.02 -14.09 0.87
N CYS A 112 -16.41 -15.24 1.41
CA CYS A 112 -17.10 -16.25 0.61
C CYS A 112 -18.52 -15.79 0.20
N PRO A 113 -19.07 -16.28 -0.92
CA PRO A 113 -20.46 -15.98 -1.30
C PRO A 113 -21.45 -16.39 -0.21
N TRP A 114 -22.64 -15.80 -0.24
CA TRP A 114 -23.64 -16.04 0.79
C TRP A 114 -24.01 -17.53 0.89
N GLY A 115 -23.92 -18.10 2.08
CA GLY A 115 -24.23 -19.51 2.32
C GLY A 115 -23.10 -20.49 1.95
N VAL A 116 -21.93 -19.99 1.57
CA VAL A 116 -20.73 -20.82 1.31
C VAL A 116 -19.84 -20.83 2.53
N GLN A 117 -19.48 -22.03 2.98
CA GLN A 117 -18.53 -22.19 4.06
C GLN A 117 -17.09 -22.01 3.56
N CYS A 118 -16.24 -21.44 4.41
CA CYS A 118 -14.80 -21.45 4.23
C CYS A 118 -14.24 -22.69 4.92
N SER A 119 -13.57 -23.54 4.14
CA SER A 119 -12.93 -24.76 4.64
C SER A 119 -11.56 -24.90 3.99
N PHE A 120 -10.52 -25.11 4.80
CA PHE A 120 -9.12 -25.18 4.36
C PHE A 120 -8.67 -23.98 3.49
N GLY A 121 -9.23 -22.80 3.76
CA GLY A 121 -8.89 -21.58 3.03
C GLY A 121 -9.54 -21.46 1.67
N MET A 122 -10.53 -22.31 1.37
CA MET A 122 -11.27 -22.33 0.12
C MET A 122 -12.77 -22.22 0.38
N CYS A 123 -13.44 -21.36 -0.38
CA CYS A 123 -14.90 -21.26 -0.34
C CYS A 123 -15.53 -22.48 -1.03
N GLY A 124 -16.39 -23.22 -0.34
CA GLY A 124 -17.17 -24.33 -0.91
C GLY A 124 -16.39 -25.64 -1.06
N TYR A 125 -15.25 -25.78 -0.37
CA TYR A 125 -14.51 -27.03 -0.33
C TYR A 125 -15.34 -28.12 0.34
N GLY A 126 -15.77 -29.13 -0.43
CA GLY A 126 -16.61 -30.23 0.05
C GLY A 126 -18.03 -30.29 -0.51
N GLY A 127 -18.42 -29.33 -1.38
CA GLY A 127 -19.72 -29.38 -2.08
C GLY A 127 -20.78 -28.42 -1.54
N ASP A 128 -20.41 -27.51 -0.64
CA ASP A 128 -21.27 -26.43 -0.16
C ASP A 128 -21.30 -25.29 -1.18
N GLN A 129 -21.71 -25.60 -2.41
CA GLN A 129 -22.07 -24.55 -3.33
C GLN A 129 -23.25 -23.79 -2.72
N PRO A 130 -23.23 -22.44 -2.75
CA PRO A 130 -24.40 -21.68 -2.40
C PRO A 130 -25.39 -22.03 -3.49
N GLN A 131 -26.33 -22.93 -3.21
CA GLN A 131 -27.32 -23.31 -4.21
C GLN A 131 -28.00 -22.01 -4.61
N PRO A 132 -27.84 -21.50 -5.85
CA PRO A 132 -28.66 -20.40 -6.29
C PRO A 132 -30.05 -21.03 -6.44
N TRP A 133 -30.92 -20.87 -5.44
CA TRP A 133 -32.26 -21.41 -5.59
C TRP A 133 -33.05 -20.58 -6.61
N PRO A 134 -33.95 -21.21 -7.38
CA PRO A 134 -34.22 -22.63 -7.39
C PRO A 134 -33.51 -23.32 -8.56
N ARG A 135 -33.19 -24.60 -8.37
CA ARG A 135 -33.06 -25.55 -9.46
C ARG A 135 -34.18 -25.24 -10.45
N PRO A 136 -33.93 -25.01 -11.76
CA PRO A 136 -35.04 -25.09 -12.69
C PRO A 136 -35.61 -26.48 -12.45
N TRP A 137 -36.91 -26.57 -12.13
CA TRP A 137 -37.69 -27.79 -12.18
C TRP A 137 -37.09 -28.72 -13.23
N PRO A 138 -36.88 -30.03 -12.97
CA PRO A 138 -36.32 -30.93 -13.98
C PRO A 138 -37.09 -30.65 -15.26
N ARG A 139 -36.40 -30.06 -16.26
CA ARG A 139 -37.08 -29.50 -17.43
C ARG A 139 -37.98 -30.62 -17.94
N PRO A 140 -39.31 -30.45 -17.93
CA PRO A 140 -40.15 -31.45 -18.56
C PRO A 140 -39.64 -31.57 -20.00
N PRO A 141 -39.65 -32.75 -20.62
CA PRO A 141 -39.18 -32.95 -21.98
C PRO A 141 -40.19 -32.32 -22.94
N PHE A 142 -40.35 -31.00 -22.89
CA PHE A 142 -41.10 -30.27 -23.90
C PHE A 142 -40.15 -30.07 -25.07
N PRO A 143 -40.44 -30.66 -26.24
CA PRO A 143 -39.68 -30.35 -27.44
C PRO A 143 -39.90 -28.86 -27.71
N PHE A 144 -38.82 -28.08 -27.71
CA PHE A 144 -38.89 -26.69 -28.13
C PHE A 144 -39.55 -26.65 -29.52
N PRO A 145 -40.56 -25.79 -29.76
CA PRO A 145 -41.06 -25.59 -31.12
C PRO A 145 -39.90 -25.11 -32.01
N PRO A 146 -39.84 -25.54 -33.29
CA PRO A 146 -38.76 -25.15 -34.18
C PRO A 146 -38.68 -23.62 -34.29
N ARG A 147 -37.45 -23.09 -34.35
CA ARG A 147 -37.20 -21.66 -34.58
C ARG A 147 -37.97 -21.21 -35.83
N PRO A 148 -38.75 -20.13 -35.78
CA PRO A 148 -39.36 -19.58 -36.99
C PRO A 148 -38.25 -19.19 -38.00
N PRO A 149 -38.49 -19.36 -39.31
CA PRO A 149 -37.51 -19.01 -40.32
C PRO A 149 -37.16 -17.52 -40.22
N GLU A 150 -35.86 -17.23 -40.22
CA GLU A 150 -35.33 -15.88 -40.05
C GLU A 150 -35.80 -14.98 -41.21
N PRO A 151 -36.45 -13.82 -40.94
CA PRO A 151 -36.85 -12.92 -42.01
C PRO A 151 -35.65 -12.03 -42.39
N TRP A 152 -35.13 -12.26 -43.61
CA TRP A 152 -34.21 -11.42 -44.39
C TRP A 152 -32.75 -11.30 -43.87
N PRO A 153 -31.76 -11.22 -44.78
CA PRO A 153 -30.37 -11.03 -44.39
C PRO A 153 -30.16 -9.67 -43.72
N ARG A 154 -29.56 -9.68 -42.53
CA ARG A 154 -29.17 -8.46 -41.82
C ARG A 154 -28.12 -7.72 -42.68
N PRO A 155 -28.29 -6.41 -42.96
CA PRO A 155 -27.29 -5.65 -43.68
C PRO A 155 -25.99 -5.61 -42.87
N PRO A 156 -24.81 -5.60 -43.52
CA PRO A 156 -23.54 -5.43 -42.82
C PRO A 156 -23.53 -4.03 -42.19
N PHE A 157 -23.38 -3.97 -40.86
CA PHE A 157 -23.11 -2.70 -40.19
C PHE A 157 -21.78 -2.15 -40.72
N PRO A 158 -21.71 -0.91 -41.23
CA PRO A 158 -20.43 -0.32 -41.57
C PRO A 158 -19.64 -0.16 -40.27
N PHE A 159 -18.45 -0.77 -40.21
CA PHE A 159 -17.54 -0.55 -39.11
C PHE A 159 -17.21 0.95 -39.02
N PRO A 160 -17.25 1.58 -37.83
CA PRO A 160 -16.79 2.95 -37.68
C PRO A 160 -15.28 3.01 -38.03
N PRO A 161 -14.81 4.11 -38.65
CA PRO A 161 -13.40 4.25 -38.99
C PRO A 161 -12.52 4.14 -37.73
N ARG A 162 -11.38 3.48 -37.88
CA ARG A 162 -10.41 3.31 -36.81
C ARG A 162 -9.92 4.70 -36.35
N PRO A 163 -9.90 5.00 -35.04
CA PRO A 163 -9.34 6.27 -34.55
C PRO A 163 -7.86 6.39 -34.94
N PRO A 164 -7.35 7.60 -35.21
CA PRO A 164 -5.95 7.83 -35.52
C PRO A 164 -5.07 7.39 -34.34
N GLN A 165 -3.94 6.76 -34.66
CA GLN A 165 -3.01 6.25 -33.65
C GLN A 165 -2.36 7.44 -32.91
N PRO A 166 -2.17 7.36 -31.58
CA PRO A 166 -1.40 8.37 -30.85
C PRO A 166 0.04 8.43 -31.37
N TRP A 167 0.57 9.64 -31.54
CA TRP A 167 1.96 9.87 -31.96
C TRP A 167 2.91 9.21 -30.96
N GLN A 168 3.70 8.23 -31.41
CA GLN A 168 4.80 7.66 -30.63
C GLN A 168 6.09 8.36 -31.08
N PRO A 169 6.88 8.97 -30.18
CA PRO A 169 8.19 9.50 -30.55
C PRO A 169 9.13 8.35 -30.91
N ASP A 170 9.93 8.55 -31.95
CA ASP A 170 10.91 7.56 -32.42
C ASP A 170 11.91 7.20 -31.31
N PRO A 171 12.34 5.92 -31.23
CA PRO A 171 13.41 5.53 -30.31
C PRO A 171 14.73 6.21 -30.71
N PRO A 172 15.58 6.60 -29.74
CA PRO A 172 16.88 7.19 -30.05
C PRO A 172 17.73 6.18 -30.83
N GLY A 173 18.14 6.60 -32.03
CA GLY A 173 18.95 5.80 -32.94
C GLY A 173 20.30 5.42 -32.33
N HIS A 174 20.63 4.14 -32.43
CA HIS A 174 21.99 3.64 -32.24
C HIS A 174 22.89 4.25 -33.34
N HIS A 175 23.72 5.23 -32.97
CA HIS A 175 24.87 5.59 -33.77
C HIS A 175 25.79 4.37 -33.85
N LYS A 176 25.98 3.84 -35.06
CA LYS A 176 27.02 2.87 -35.34
C LYS A 176 28.33 3.65 -35.44
N GLU A 177 29.27 3.39 -34.52
CA GLU A 177 30.67 3.75 -34.70
C GLU A 177 31.22 2.94 -35.89
N GLU A 178 31.42 3.61 -37.02
CA GLU A 178 32.22 3.07 -38.12
C GLU A 178 33.69 3.18 -37.72
N ALA A 179 34.33 2.00 -37.62
CA ALA A 179 35.76 1.87 -37.39
C ALA A 179 36.54 2.53 -38.53
N MET A 180 37.48 3.38 -38.15
CA MET A 180 38.48 3.95 -39.04
C MET A 180 39.59 2.92 -39.26
N GLU A 181 39.63 2.32 -40.45
CA GLU A 181 40.82 1.77 -41.11
C GLU A 181 40.84 2.21 -42.57
#